data_AF-A0A510USF8-F1
#
_entry.id   AF-A0A510USF8-F1
#
_cell.length_a   1.000
_cell.length_b   1.000
_cell.length_c   1.000
_cell.angle_alpha   90.00
_cell.angle_beta   90.00
_cell.angle_gamma   90.00
#
_symmetry.space_group_name_H-M   'P 1'
#
loop_
_entity.id
_entity.type
_entity.pdbx_description
1 polymer ?
#
loop_
_entity_poly.entity_id
_entity_poly.type
_entity_poly.pdbx_seq_one_letter_code
_entity_poly.pdbx_strand_id
1 'polypeptide(L)'
;MPAPASCTSITLVEGAAITSEELAACLADHMRWARSGHQEVRLAGTTTRVDWVLTDEGLHALTDREPGGRVALTPTRGWIEDESGWVEGDPAGDSEAALAAQGVDILRSSLDPTFLDAMIRLAPGFTVDGREEVELADGTTTSLWAIRADAPFPTFADSTTTELVVWTPTPGPTARIDVTSTTPGAGEGTSTTFYSQWGELPDLAELEELAGEIG
;
A
#
# COMPACT_ATOMS: atom_id res chain seq x y z
N MET A 1 -15.25 2.06 -16.81
CA MET A 1 -14.41 1.03 -17.48
C MET A 1 -14.64 -0.28 -16.74
N PRO A 2 -14.61 -1.45 -17.40
CA PRO A 2 -14.74 -2.72 -16.69
C PRO A 2 -13.51 -2.97 -15.81
N ALA A 3 -13.70 -3.67 -14.69
CA ALA A 3 -12.62 -4.10 -13.81
C ALA A 3 -11.60 -4.99 -14.56
N PRO A 4 -10.34 -5.10 -14.06
CA PRO A 4 -9.35 -6.01 -14.64
C PRO A 4 -9.86 -7.45 -14.73
N ALA A 5 -9.50 -8.16 -15.80
CA ALA A 5 -9.92 -9.54 -16.02
C ALA A 5 -9.50 -10.47 -14.87
N SER A 6 -8.32 -10.23 -14.28
CA SER A 6 -7.80 -10.93 -13.10
C SER A 6 -8.70 -10.82 -11.86
N CYS A 7 -9.48 -9.75 -11.74
CA CYS A 7 -10.46 -9.60 -10.66
C CYS A 7 -11.80 -10.26 -10.97
N THR A 8 -12.14 -10.46 -12.25
CA THR A 8 -13.43 -11.05 -12.64
C THR A 8 -13.53 -12.55 -12.36
N SER A 9 -12.41 -13.24 -12.15
CA SER A 9 -12.37 -14.66 -11.76
C SER A 9 -12.67 -14.88 -10.27
N ILE A 10 -12.53 -13.86 -9.44
CA ILE A 10 -12.76 -13.96 -7.99
C ILE A 10 -14.25 -13.84 -7.71
N THR A 11 -14.80 -14.86 -7.04
CA THR A 11 -16.18 -14.86 -6.57
C THR A 11 -16.21 -14.64 -5.07
N LEU A 12 -16.86 -13.57 -4.62
CA LEU A 12 -17.03 -13.29 -3.19
C LEU A 12 -18.28 -13.99 -2.67
N VAL A 13 -18.10 -15.24 -2.24
CA VAL A 13 -19.10 -16.07 -1.56
C VAL A 13 -18.41 -16.72 -0.38
N GLU A 14 -19.06 -16.73 0.78
CA GLU A 14 -18.54 -17.34 2.00
C GLU A 14 -18.09 -18.80 1.77
N GLY A 15 -16.89 -19.12 2.26
CA GLY A 15 -16.23 -20.40 2.08
C GLY A 15 -15.56 -20.61 0.73
N ALA A 16 -15.62 -19.65 -0.21
CA ALA A 16 -14.91 -19.74 -1.47
C ALA A 16 -13.39 -19.64 -1.23
N ALA A 17 -12.65 -20.61 -1.75
CA ALA A 17 -11.19 -20.58 -1.77
C ALA A 17 -10.69 -19.70 -2.92
N ILE A 18 -9.65 -18.92 -2.66
CA ILE A 18 -8.95 -18.06 -3.63
C ILE A 18 -7.47 -18.38 -3.50
N THR A 19 -6.80 -18.67 -4.61
CA THR A 19 -5.35 -18.88 -4.57
C THR A 19 -4.63 -17.56 -4.31
N SER A 20 -3.46 -17.60 -3.67
CA SER A 20 -2.66 -16.40 -3.44
C SER A 20 -2.24 -15.72 -4.75
N GLU A 21 -2.04 -16.50 -5.82
CA GLU A 21 -1.78 -15.99 -7.17
C GLU A 21 -2.97 -15.20 -7.75
N GLU A 22 -4.20 -15.72 -7.64
CA GLU A 22 -5.39 -15.03 -8.14
C GLU A 22 -5.63 -13.72 -7.39
N LEU A 23 -5.53 -13.73 -6.06
CA LEU A 23 -5.73 -12.53 -5.25
C LEU A 23 -4.64 -11.49 -5.53
N ALA A 24 -3.37 -11.91 -5.52
CA ALA A 24 -2.22 -11.03 -5.80
C ALA A 24 -2.34 -10.35 -7.16
N ALA A 25 -2.67 -11.12 -8.21
CA ALA A 25 -2.85 -10.61 -9.55
C ALA A 25 -4.00 -9.59 -9.62
N CYS A 26 -5.16 -9.90 -9.02
CA CYS A 26 -6.27 -8.98 -8.99
C CYS A 26 -5.91 -7.65 -8.31
N LEU A 27 -5.30 -7.68 -7.12
CA LEU A 27 -4.99 -6.46 -6.38
C LEU A 27 -3.96 -5.59 -7.13
N ALA A 28 -2.88 -6.20 -7.63
CA ALA A 28 -1.86 -5.49 -8.38
C ALA A 28 -2.38 -4.93 -9.72
N ASP A 29 -3.19 -5.70 -10.45
CA ASP A 29 -3.80 -5.23 -11.69
C ASP A 29 -4.85 -4.15 -11.44
N HIS A 30 -5.55 -4.19 -10.31
CA HIS A 30 -6.46 -3.13 -9.93
C HIS A 30 -5.71 -1.82 -9.66
N MET A 31 -4.58 -1.86 -8.93
CA MET A 31 -3.74 -0.67 -8.74
C MET A 31 -3.27 -0.09 -10.10
N ARG A 32 -2.80 -0.94 -11.02
CA ARG A 32 -2.39 -0.52 -12.37
C ARG A 32 -3.53 0.07 -13.18
N TRP A 33 -4.72 -0.52 -13.06
CA TRP A 33 -5.91 -0.07 -13.77
C TRP A 33 -6.47 1.24 -13.21
N ALA A 34 -6.44 1.42 -11.89
CA ALA A 34 -6.88 2.64 -11.22
C ALA A 34 -5.92 3.80 -11.53
N ARG A 35 -4.62 3.53 -11.66
CA ARG A 35 -3.53 4.50 -11.90
C ARG A 35 -3.35 5.56 -10.82
N SER A 36 -4.25 5.70 -9.86
CA SER A 36 -4.08 6.58 -8.71
C SER A 36 -4.90 6.09 -7.54
N GLY A 37 -4.56 6.59 -6.36
CA GLY A 37 -5.32 6.35 -5.15
C GLY A 37 -4.70 7.02 -3.94
N HIS A 38 -5.41 6.88 -2.83
CA HIS A 38 -4.97 7.29 -1.51
C HIS A 38 -4.80 6.05 -0.63
N GLN A 39 -3.76 6.03 0.20
CA GLN A 39 -3.60 5.03 1.26
C GLN A 39 -3.29 5.70 2.60
N GLU A 40 -3.87 5.16 3.68
CA GLU A 40 -3.51 5.51 5.06
C GLU A 40 -3.02 4.25 5.78
N VAL A 41 -1.76 4.24 6.20
CA VAL A 41 -1.13 3.14 6.95
C VAL A 41 -1.04 3.52 8.42
N ARG A 42 -1.63 2.71 9.30
CA ARG A 42 -1.55 2.84 10.76
C ARG A 42 -0.72 1.69 11.33
N LEU A 43 0.39 1.99 11.97
CA LEU A 43 1.28 1.01 12.60
C LEU A 43 2.01 1.62 13.80
N ALA A 44 1.94 0.96 14.96
CA ALA A 44 2.72 1.30 16.16
C ALA A 44 2.69 2.79 16.55
N GLY A 45 1.52 3.43 16.46
CA GLY A 45 1.34 4.85 16.80
C GLY A 45 1.80 5.83 15.72
N THR A 46 2.24 5.33 14.55
CA THR A 46 2.50 6.13 13.36
C THR A 46 1.32 6.03 12.40
N THR A 47 0.93 7.15 11.81
CA THR A 47 0.02 7.21 10.66
C THR A 47 0.79 7.74 9.45
N THR A 48 0.73 7.06 8.32
CA THR A 48 1.32 7.53 7.06
C THR A 48 0.21 7.61 6.01
N ARG A 49 -0.06 8.80 5.51
CA ARG A 49 -0.96 9.04 4.39
C ARG A 49 -0.14 9.16 3.13
N VAL A 50 -0.59 8.57 2.04
CA VAL A 50 0.10 8.64 0.76
C VAL A 50 -0.90 8.80 -0.36
N ASP A 51 -0.70 9.85 -1.14
CA ASP A 51 -1.32 10.04 -2.43
C ASP A 51 -0.35 9.61 -3.53
N TRP A 52 -0.82 8.81 -4.48
CA TRP A 52 0.04 8.28 -5.53
C TRP A 52 -0.65 8.28 -6.90
N VAL A 53 0.17 8.41 -7.95
CA VAL A 53 -0.22 8.35 -9.35
C VAL A 53 0.81 7.53 -10.13
N LEU A 54 0.34 6.54 -10.90
CA LEU A 54 1.11 5.72 -11.81
C LEU A 54 0.87 6.18 -13.24
N THR A 55 1.84 6.93 -13.78
CA THR A 55 1.86 7.37 -15.17
C THR A 55 2.62 6.34 -16.03
N ASP A 56 2.72 6.61 -17.34
CA ASP A 56 3.54 5.77 -18.23
C ASP A 56 5.04 6.00 -18.00
N GLU A 57 5.41 7.13 -17.38
CA GLU A 57 6.79 7.46 -17.00
C GLU A 57 7.18 6.83 -15.65
N GLY A 58 6.20 6.55 -14.79
CA GLY A 58 6.38 5.80 -13.56
C GLY A 58 5.52 6.34 -12.41
N LEU A 59 5.96 6.04 -11.19
CA LEU A 59 5.26 6.40 -9.97
C LEU A 59 5.58 7.83 -9.52
N HIS A 60 4.55 8.59 -9.20
CA HIS A 60 4.59 9.84 -8.45
C HIS A 60 3.87 9.63 -7.13
N ALA A 61 4.41 10.18 -6.03
CA ALA A 61 3.74 10.12 -4.74
C ALA A 61 4.14 11.26 -3.82
N LEU A 62 3.24 11.60 -2.91
CA LEU A 62 3.47 12.50 -1.79
C LEU A 62 2.93 11.83 -0.52
N THR A 63 3.72 11.87 0.55
CA THR A 63 3.33 11.30 1.84
C THR A 63 3.23 12.35 2.91
N ASP A 64 2.37 12.09 3.88
CA ASP A 64 2.34 12.77 5.16
C ASP A 64 2.40 11.74 6.30
N ARG A 65 3.51 11.76 7.06
CA ARG A 65 3.76 10.80 8.14
C ARG A 65 3.79 11.49 9.50
N GLU A 66 2.93 11.00 10.39
CA GLU A 66 2.76 11.50 11.74
C GLU A 66 3.07 10.39 12.77
N PRO A 67 4.15 10.49 13.57
CA PRO A 67 5.32 11.36 13.37
C PRO A 67 6.26 10.80 12.29
N GLY A 68 6.98 11.66 11.58
CA GLY A 68 8.03 11.20 10.65
C GLY A 68 8.25 12.00 9.38
N GLY A 69 7.66 13.20 9.24
CA GLY A 69 7.93 14.09 8.11
C GLY A 69 7.26 13.64 6.83
N ARG A 70 7.65 14.22 5.70
CA ARG A 70 7.02 13.97 4.40
C ARG A 70 8.04 13.42 3.41
N VAL A 71 7.54 12.67 2.43
CA VAL A 71 8.35 12.14 1.34
C VAL A 71 7.62 12.45 0.04
N ALA A 72 8.35 12.99 -0.92
CA ALA A 72 7.84 13.30 -2.25
C ALA A 72 8.67 12.51 -3.26
N LEU A 73 8.06 11.93 -4.29
CA LEU A 73 8.80 11.26 -5.34
C LEU A 73 8.16 11.42 -6.71
N THR A 74 9.03 11.48 -7.71
CA THR A 74 8.74 11.28 -9.13
C THR A 74 9.37 9.95 -9.58
N PRO A 75 9.21 9.54 -10.84
CA PRO A 75 9.81 8.30 -11.33
C PRO A 75 11.33 8.26 -11.17
N THR A 76 12.01 9.41 -11.24
CA THR A 76 13.48 9.49 -11.26
C THR A 76 14.10 10.26 -10.10
N ARG A 77 13.31 11.04 -9.34
CA ARG A 77 13.78 11.88 -8.23
C ARG A 77 12.92 11.67 -7.00
N GLY A 78 13.41 12.07 -5.84
CA GLY A 78 12.60 12.13 -4.63
C GLY A 78 13.26 12.94 -3.53
N TRP A 79 12.46 13.31 -2.56
CA TRP A 79 12.84 14.20 -1.47
C TRP A 79 12.26 13.68 -0.16
N ILE A 80 12.96 13.93 0.93
CA ILE A 80 12.45 13.78 2.30
C ILE A 80 12.44 15.16 2.95
N GLU A 81 11.35 15.49 3.62
CA GLU A 81 11.26 16.72 4.41
C GLU A 81 11.80 16.47 5.82
N ASP A 82 12.71 17.35 6.24
CA ASP A 82 13.20 17.42 7.61
C ASP A 82 12.98 18.81 8.22
N GLU A 83 13.62 19.09 9.37
CA GLU A 83 13.48 20.38 10.08
C GLU A 83 14.02 21.58 9.27
N SER A 84 14.90 21.34 8.31
CA SER A 84 15.53 22.35 7.46
C SER A 84 14.82 22.55 6.12
N GLY A 85 13.99 21.58 5.71
CA GLY A 85 13.17 21.61 4.51
C GLY A 85 13.29 20.31 3.71
N TRP A 86 13.04 20.41 2.40
CA TRP A 86 13.14 19.26 1.50
C TRP A 86 14.59 18.95 1.12
N VAL A 87 15.02 17.72 1.40
CA VAL A 87 16.32 17.18 1.03
C VAL A 87 16.14 16.24 -0.14
N GLU A 88 16.77 16.54 -1.28
CA GLU A 88 16.76 15.65 -2.44
C GLU A 88 17.65 14.43 -2.20
N GLY A 89 17.11 13.25 -2.53
CA GLY A 89 17.85 11.99 -2.44
C GLY A 89 18.91 11.87 -3.52
N ASP A 90 20.17 11.73 -3.13
CA ASP A 90 21.29 11.42 -4.01
C ASP A 90 22.21 10.34 -3.37
N PRO A 91 22.22 9.10 -3.89
CA PRO A 91 23.11 8.05 -3.39
C PRO A 91 24.61 8.36 -3.47
N ALA A 92 25.00 9.29 -4.36
CA ALA A 92 26.38 9.75 -4.51
C ALA A 92 26.65 11.09 -3.81
N GLY A 93 25.63 11.66 -3.15
CA GLY A 93 25.69 12.90 -2.40
C GLY A 93 26.35 12.75 -1.03
N ASP A 94 26.10 13.72 -0.15
CA ASP A 94 26.52 13.62 1.25
C ASP A 94 25.65 12.58 2.02
N SER A 95 25.98 12.39 3.30
CA SER A 95 25.28 11.41 4.13
C SER A 95 23.77 11.65 4.24
N GLU A 96 23.34 12.91 4.17
CA GLU A 96 21.93 13.30 4.31
C GLU A 96 21.17 12.97 3.03
N ALA A 97 21.71 13.38 1.87
CA ALA A 97 21.17 13.05 0.56
C ALA A 97 21.16 11.53 0.32
N ALA A 98 22.18 10.79 0.77
CA ALA A 98 22.23 9.34 0.63
C ALA A 98 21.20 8.62 1.53
N LEU A 99 20.88 9.17 2.71
CA LEU A 99 19.80 8.65 3.56
C LEU A 99 18.42 8.98 2.96
N ALA A 100 18.26 10.19 2.42
CA ALA A 100 17.03 10.59 1.73
C ALA A 100 16.75 9.66 0.53
N ALA A 101 17.76 9.34 -0.27
CA ALA A 101 17.63 8.40 -1.38
C ALA A 101 17.13 7.01 -0.93
N GLN A 102 17.66 6.47 0.17
CA GLN A 102 17.23 5.17 0.71
C GLN A 102 15.76 5.19 1.15
N GLY A 103 15.32 6.24 1.86
CA GLY A 103 13.93 6.37 2.28
C GLY A 103 12.96 6.50 1.10
N VAL A 104 13.34 7.28 0.08
CA VAL A 104 12.59 7.41 -1.18
C VAL A 104 12.49 6.07 -1.90
N ASP A 105 13.56 5.28 -1.98
CA ASP A 105 13.56 3.98 -2.64
C ASP A 105 12.70 2.94 -1.92
N ILE A 106 12.68 2.97 -0.57
CA ILE A 106 11.78 2.15 0.23
C ILE A 106 10.32 2.49 -0.09
N LEU A 107 9.97 3.78 -0.09
CA LEU A 107 8.61 4.22 -0.41
C LEU A 107 8.22 3.82 -1.83
N ARG A 108 9.07 4.10 -2.82
CA ARG A 108 8.85 3.73 -4.24
C ARG A 108 8.58 2.24 -4.38
N SER A 109 9.40 1.41 -3.74
CA SER A 109 9.24 -0.04 -3.77
C SER A 109 7.94 -0.48 -3.11
N SER A 110 7.56 0.12 -1.98
CA SER A 110 6.34 -0.26 -1.25
C SER A 110 5.04 0.09 -1.99
N LEU A 111 5.07 1.12 -2.82
CA LEU A 111 3.95 1.58 -3.64
C LEU A 111 3.89 0.89 -5.01
N ASP A 112 4.95 0.21 -5.42
CA ASP A 112 4.95 -0.53 -6.68
C ASP A 112 3.95 -1.70 -6.60
N PRO A 113 3.03 -1.87 -7.59
CA PRO A 113 2.07 -2.98 -7.58
C PRO A 113 2.71 -4.37 -7.47
N THR A 114 3.97 -4.53 -7.87
CA THR A 114 4.73 -5.79 -7.71
C THR A 114 5.06 -6.11 -6.25
N PHE A 115 5.17 -5.11 -5.38
CA PHE A 115 5.37 -5.34 -3.95
C PHE A 115 4.12 -5.94 -3.31
N LEU A 116 2.94 -5.39 -3.61
CA LEU A 116 1.67 -5.95 -3.14
C LEU A 116 1.45 -7.38 -3.69
N ASP A 117 1.73 -7.62 -4.97
CA ASP A 117 1.67 -8.97 -5.55
C ASP A 117 2.58 -9.94 -4.80
N ALA A 118 3.85 -9.58 -4.60
CA ALA A 118 4.83 -10.41 -3.91
C ALA A 118 4.40 -10.69 -2.46
N MET A 119 3.91 -9.68 -1.73
CA MET A 119 3.45 -9.82 -0.35
C MET A 119 2.27 -10.78 -0.22
N ILE A 120 1.26 -10.66 -1.09
CA ILE A 120 0.07 -11.52 -1.06
C ILE A 120 0.42 -12.97 -1.43
N ARG A 121 1.37 -13.18 -2.35
CA ARG A 121 1.82 -14.52 -2.75
C ARG A 121 2.55 -15.30 -1.65
N LEU A 122 3.01 -14.65 -0.58
CA LEU A 122 3.62 -15.33 0.56
C LEU A 122 2.61 -16.18 1.34
N ALA A 123 1.32 -15.83 1.29
CA ALA A 123 0.28 -16.58 1.95
C ALA A 123 0.03 -17.94 1.25
N PRO A 124 -0.32 -18.99 2.00
CA PRO A 124 -0.53 -20.33 1.46
C PRO A 124 -1.82 -20.47 0.63
N GLY A 125 -2.73 -19.51 0.76
CA GLY A 125 -4.07 -19.51 0.19
C GLY A 125 -4.97 -18.55 0.95
N PHE A 126 -6.16 -18.32 0.42
CA PHE A 126 -7.16 -17.45 1.01
C PHE A 126 -8.55 -18.07 0.99
N THR A 127 -9.36 -17.71 1.97
CA THR A 127 -10.78 -18.07 2.04
C THR A 127 -11.62 -16.81 2.27
N VAL A 128 -12.78 -16.75 1.63
CA VAL A 128 -13.78 -15.70 1.89
C VAL A 128 -14.56 -16.07 3.16
N ASP A 129 -14.43 -15.31 4.25
CA ASP A 129 -15.08 -15.63 5.53
C ASP A 129 -16.56 -15.18 5.59
N GLY A 130 -16.94 -14.19 4.77
CA GLY A 130 -18.26 -13.58 4.82
C GLY A 130 -18.18 -12.05 4.77
N ARG A 131 -19.30 -11.38 5.10
CA ARG A 131 -19.32 -9.93 5.26
C ARG A 131 -19.32 -9.54 6.73
N GLU A 132 -18.51 -8.54 7.06
CA GLU A 132 -18.42 -8.00 8.43
C GLU A 132 -18.47 -6.46 8.39
N GLU A 133 -18.94 -5.87 9.48
CA GLU A 133 -18.88 -4.42 9.68
C GLU A 133 -17.46 -4.03 10.08
N VAL A 134 -16.83 -3.17 9.29
CA VAL A 134 -15.47 -2.68 9.54
C VAL A 134 -15.41 -1.17 9.47
N GLU A 135 -14.61 -0.59 10.37
CA GLU A 135 -14.32 0.84 10.38
C GLU A 135 -13.24 1.17 9.33
N LEU A 136 -13.43 2.28 8.60
CA LEU A 136 -12.52 2.85 7.62
C LEU A 136 -11.71 4.01 8.21
N ALA A 137 -10.76 4.55 7.44
CA ALA A 137 -9.87 5.62 7.91
C ALA A 137 -10.62 6.86 8.43
N ASP A 138 -11.73 7.22 7.79
CA ASP A 138 -12.57 8.38 8.13
C ASP A 138 -13.50 8.16 9.34
N GLY A 139 -13.42 7.00 9.99
CA GLY A 139 -14.26 6.61 11.11
C GLY A 139 -15.65 6.13 10.71
N THR A 140 -15.96 6.04 9.41
CA THR A 140 -17.21 5.42 8.96
C THR A 140 -17.13 3.91 9.10
N THR A 141 -18.28 3.27 9.34
CA THR A 141 -18.40 1.81 9.37
C THR A 141 -19.19 1.35 8.16
N THR A 142 -18.73 0.26 7.54
CA THR A 142 -19.45 -0.35 6.42
C THR A 142 -19.25 -1.87 6.40
N SER A 143 -20.23 -2.56 5.83
CA SER A 143 -20.15 -4.00 5.58
C SER A 143 -19.17 -4.25 4.43
N LEU A 144 -18.12 -5.06 4.61
CA LEU A 144 -17.20 -5.49 3.56
C LEU A 144 -17.03 -7.01 3.56
N TRP A 145 -16.65 -7.60 2.42
CA TRP A 145 -16.20 -8.99 2.39
C TRP A 145 -14.82 -9.11 3.01
N ALA A 146 -14.63 -10.10 3.88
CA ALA A 146 -13.33 -10.49 4.41
C ALA A 146 -12.74 -11.64 3.58
N ILE A 147 -11.51 -11.45 3.09
CA ILE A 147 -10.71 -12.48 2.43
C ILE A 147 -9.49 -12.72 3.31
N ARG A 148 -9.43 -13.88 3.97
CA ARG A 148 -8.45 -14.17 5.02
C ARG A 148 -7.45 -15.21 4.57
N ALA A 149 -6.18 -15.03 4.92
CA ALA A 149 -5.15 -16.03 4.66
C ALA A 149 -5.46 -17.32 5.45
N ASP A 150 -5.30 -18.48 4.80
CA ASP A 150 -5.73 -19.77 5.36
C ASP A 150 -4.90 -20.24 6.56
N ALA A 151 -3.64 -19.80 6.66
CA ALA A 151 -2.74 -20.15 7.76
C ALA A 151 -1.60 -19.11 7.92
N PRO A 152 -0.93 -19.07 9.08
CA PRO A 152 0.27 -18.26 9.26
C PRO A 152 1.39 -18.62 8.28
N PHE A 153 2.18 -17.62 7.89
CA PHE A 153 3.27 -17.80 6.93
C PHE A 153 4.48 -16.91 7.28
N PRO A 154 5.70 -17.33 6.91
CA PRO A 154 6.90 -16.55 7.14
C PRO A 154 6.92 -15.30 6.25
N THR A 155 7.40 -14.18 6.80
CA THR A 155 7.60 -12.92 6.10
C THR A 155 9.01 -12.38 6.37
N PHE A 156 9.30 -11.14 5.96
CA PHE A 156 10.63 -10.55 6.07
C PHE A 156 11.13 -10.45 7.52
N ALA A 157 12.44 -10.33 7.69
CA ALA A 157 13.10 -10.15 8.99
C ALA A 157 12.78 -11.25 10.02
N ASP A 158 12.72 -12.51 9.57
CA ASP A 158 12.37 -13.68 10.38
C ASP A 158 11.00 -13.55 11.10
N SER A 159 10.12 -12.72 10.55
CA SER A 159 8.78 -12.50 11.08
C SER A 159 7.83 -13.60 10.61
N THR A 160 6.76 -13.81 11.35
CA THR A 160 5.64 -14.65 10.93
C THR A 160 4.38 -13.81 10.91
N THR A 161 3.73 -13.72 9.76
CA THR A 161 2.38 -13.14 9.67
C THR A 161 1.39 -14.18 10.19
N THR A 162 0.74 -13.85 11.30
CA THR A 162 -0.25 -14.70 11.98
C THR A 162 -1.66 -14.46 11.45
N GLU A 163 -1.91 -13.27 10.92
CA GLU A 163 -3.19 -12.88 10.33
C GLU A 163 -2.94 -11.94 9.15
N LEU A 164 -3.61 -12.21 8.03
CA LEU A 164 -3.74 -11.29 6.91
C LEU A 164 -5.19 -11.30 6.44
N VAL A 165 -5.83 -10.13 6.40
CA VAL A 165 -7.21 -9.98 5.94
C VAL A 165 -7.29 -8.85 4.92
N VAL A 166 -7.85 -9.14 3.75
CA VAL A 166 -8.19 -8.16 2.73
C VAL A 166 -9.68 -7.89 2.80
N TRP A 167 -10.03 -6.63 3.02
CA TRP A 167 -11.41 -6.16 3.12
C TRP A 167 -11.81 -5.42 1.85
N THR A 168 -12.86 -5.88 1.21
CA THR A 168 -13.27 -5.32 -0.09
C THR A 168 -14.79 -5.35 -0.31
N PRO A 169 -15.38 -4.33 -0.96
CA PRO A 169 -16.78 -4.37 -1.36
C PRO A 169 -17.02 -5.33 -2.54
N THR A 170 -16.05 -5.42 -3.46
CA THR A 170 -16.08 -6.18 -4.72
C THR A 170 -14.65 -6.47 -5.18
N PRO A 171 -14.35 -7.57 -5.90
CA PRO A 171 -12.98 -7.88 -6.33
C PRO A 171 -12.27 -6.72 -7.06
N GLY A 172 -11.06 -6.37 -6.60
CA GLY A 172 -10.26 -5.29 -7.16
C GLY A 172 -10.06 -4.13 -6.18
N PRO A 173 -11.04 -3.22 -6.02
CA PRO A 173 -10.91 -2.09 -5.10
C PRO A 173 -10.88 -2.62 -3.65
N THR A 174 -9.69 -2.71 -3.09
CA THR A 174 -9.49 -2.96 -1.67
C THR A 174 -9.82 -1.70 -0.90
N ALA A 175 -10.48 -1.85 0.25
CA ALA A 175 -10.76 -0.72 1.15
C ALA A 175 -9.84 -0.76 2.37
N ARG A 176 -9.43 -1.96 2.81
CA ARG A 176 -8.56 -2.14 3.97
C ARG A 176 -7.79 -3.46 3.89
N ILE A 177 -6.55 -3.46 4.35
CA ILE A 177 -5.76 -4.67 4.60
C ILE A 177 -5.26 -4.61 6.04
N ASP A 178 -5.54 -5.66 6.80
CA ASP A 178 -4.96 -5.87 8.12
C ASP A 178 -3.90 -6.95 8.04
N VAL A 179 -2.72 -6.67 8.63
CA VAL A 179 -1.62 -7.63 8.73
C VAL A 179 -1.13 -7.65 10.18
N THR A 180 -1.33 -8.77 10.87
CA THR A 180 -0.75 -9.03 12.18
C THR A 180 0.47 -9.93 12.01
N SER A 181 1.61 -9.48 12.52
CA SER A 181 2.87 -10.22 12.45
C SER A 181 3.56 -10.27 13.80
N THR A 182 4.23 -11.39 14.07
CA THR A 182 5.14 -11.53 15.19
C THR A 182 6.58 -11.49 14.68
N THR A 183 7.36 -10.56 15.19
CA THR A 183 8.79 -10.40 14.86
C THR A 183 9.66 -10.70 16.08
N PRO A 184 10.70 -11.54 15.95
CA PRO A 184 11.64 -11.79 17.04
C PRO A 184 12.22 -10.49 17.62
N GLY A 185 12.09 -10.32 18.95
CA GLY A 185 12.59 -9.15 19.67
C GLY A 185 11.67 -7.92 19.67
N ALA A 186 10.74 -7.79 18.72
CA ALA A 186 9.76 -6.69 18.68
C ALA A 186 8.36 -7.10 19.17
N GLY A 187 8.03 -8.39 19.18
CA GLY A 187 6.74 -8.92 19.62
C GLY A 187 5.71 -8.96 18.49
N GLU A 188 4.43 -9.02 18.86
CA GLU A 188 3.31 -8.98 17.93
C GLU A 188 2.89 -7.54 17.66
N GLY A 189 2.56 -7.23 16.40
CA GLY A 189 2.02 -5.95 15.99
C GLY A 189 1.12 -6.08 14.78
N THR A 190 0.11 -5.21 14.71
CA THR A 190 -0.82 -5.12 13.58
C THR A 190 -0.56 -3.83 12.82
N SER A 191 -0.41 -3.95 11.50
CA SER A 191 -0.48 -2.86 10.55
C SER A 191 -1.85 -2.87 9.87
N THR A 192 -2.51 -1.72 9.82
CA THR A 192 -3.74 -1.55 9.04
C THR A 192 -3.47 -0.55 7.93
N THR A 193 -3.72 -0.95 6.69
CA THR A 193 -3.67 -0.07 5.53
C THR A 193 -5.08 0.15 5.00
N PHE A 194 -5.53 1.39 4.97
CA PHE A 194 -6.79 1.78 4.33
C PHE A 194 -6.49 2.29 2.93
N TYR A 195 -7.41 2.05 2.00
CA TYR A 195 -7.34 2.53 0.64
C TYR A 195 -8.62 3.24 0.26
N SER A 196 -8.50 4.38 -0.43
CA SER A 196 -9.62 5.19 -0.89
C SER A 196 -9.27 5.91 -2.19
N GLN A 197 -10.26 6.59 -2.78
CA GLN A 197 -10.05 7.50 -3.92
C GLN A 197 -9.39 6.84 -5.14
N TRP A 198 -9.65 5.54 -5.36
CA TRP A 198 -9.14 4.80 -6.51
C TRP A 198 -9.51 5.48 -7.84
N GLY A 199 -8.49 5.85 -8.61
CA GLY A 199 -8.64 6.52 -9.90
C GLY A 199 -9.03 8.00 -9.84
N GLU A 200 -9.14 8.58 -8.64
CA GLU A 200 -9.22 10.04 -8.48
C GLU A 200 -7.80 10.60 -8.52
N LEU A 201 -7.60 11.69 -9.27
CA LEU A 201 -6.30 12.34 -9.32
C LEU A 201 -6.10 13.14 -8.03
N PRO A 202 -5.05 12.83 -7.23
CA PRO A 202 -4.74 13.60 -6.04
C PRO A 202 -4.17 14.97 -6.40
N ASP A 203 -4.19 15.89 -5.44
CA ASP A 203 -3.48 17.16 -5.54
C ASP A 203 -1.98 16.93 -5.31
N LEU A 204 -1.19 17.07 -6.38
CA LEU A 204 0.26 16.92 -6.36
C LEU A 204 0.99 18.25 -6.65
N ALA A 205 0.34 19.39 -6.44
CA ALA A 205 0.93 20.71 -6.72
C ALA A 205 2.29 20.91 -6.02
N GLU A 206 2.44 20.44 -4.79
CA GLU A 206 3.73 20.52 -4.08
C GLU A 206 4.82 19.68 -4.74
N LEU A 207 4.49 18.50 -5.25
CA LEU A 207 5.44 17.68 -6.00
C LEU A 207 5.85 18.37 -7.30
N GLU A 208 4.91 19.07 -7.96
CA GLU A 208 5.19 19.87 -9.16
C GLU A 208 6.13 21.05 -8.86
N GLU A 209 5.95 21.72 -7.71
CA GLU A 209 6.84 22.78 -7.25
C GLU A 209 8.26 22.25 -6.96
N LEU A 210 8.38 21.07 -6.35
CA LEU A 210 9.67 20.42 -6.06
C LEU A 210 10.39 19.94 -7.32
N ALA A 211 9.66 19.33 -8.25
CA ALA A 211 10.23 18.75 -9.46
C ALA A 211 10.57 19.81 -10.50
N GLY A 212 9.83 20.94 -10.53
CA GLY A 212 9.87 21.95 -11.56
C GLY A 212 9.12 21.48 -12.82
N GLU A 213 7.82 21.77 -12.89
CA GLU A 213 6.85 21.35 -13.94
C GLU A 213 6.93 19.85 -14.31
N ILE A 214 5.95 19.07 -13.84
CA ILE A 214 5.73 17.70 -14.30
C ILE A 214 5.11 17.81 -15.71
N GLY A 215 5.89 17.47 -16.74
CA GLY A 215 5.51 17.59 -18.15
C GLY A 215 4.37 16.68 -18.60
#